data_AF-A0A3B9GQ87-F1
#
_entry.id   AF-A0A3B9GQ87-F1
#
_cell.length_a   1.000
_cell.length_b   1.000
_cell.length_c   1.000
_cell.angle_alpha   90.00
_cell.angle_beta   90.00
_cell.angle_gamma   90.00
#
_symmetry.space_group_name_H-M   'P 1'
#
loop_
_entity.id
_entity.type
_entity.pdbx_description
1 polymer ?
#
loop_
_entity_poly.entity_id
_entity_poly.type
_entity_poly.pdbx_seq_one_letter_code
_entity_poly.pdbx_strand_id
1 'polypeptide(L)'
;MPEAQKKQALSDHVSLPIIQRDPYLKPYEHAIEGRYRHAMDKYAELTQNVKSLSDFATGYMYYGLHKVKSHWIFREWAPNATSMCLIGDFTRWQELPEFQLQRINKHGDWELVVPESAIRHGQYYKLKVYWNGGSAERIPAWADRVVQDSATAIFSAQVWHPECPYVFKTKFVPRCSPLFIYECHVGMAQDKEGVGTYEEFRTKILPRVVQDGYNCIQVMAIQEHPYYGSFGYHVSSFFAPSSRFGTPDELKALIDEAHAMGIAVIMDLVHSHAVKNEAEGLGNLAGDIYQYFNQGNRREHSQWDSLCFDYGKNEVIHFLLSNCKYWLEEYHFDGFR
;
A
#
# COMPACT_ATOMS: atom_id res chain seq x y z
N MET A 1 58.93 -27.15 10.02
CA MET A 1 58.20 -26.42 11.09
C MET A 1 59.17 -25.43 11.71
N PRO A 2 58.81 -24.18 12.04
CA PRO A 2 57.50 -23.52 12.04
C PRO A 2 57.49 -22.17 11.28
N GLU A 3 56.37 -21.43 11.39
CA GLU A 3 56.26 -19.97 11.23
C GLU A 3 56.56 -19.33 9.86
N ALA A 4 55.58 -19.38 8.96
CA ALA A 4 55.31 -18.25 8.09
C ALA A 4 53.84 -18.28 7.61
N GLN A 5 53.17 -17.14 7.79
CA GLN A 5 52.01 -16.71 7.00
C GLN A 5 50.67 -17.41 7.27
N LYS A 6 49.99 -16.94 8.32
CA LYS A 6 48.56 -16.59 8.25
C LYS A 6 48.23 -15.46 9.22
N LYS A 7 48.96 -14.34 9.07
CA LYS A 7 48.43 -13.00 9.42
C LYS A 7 47.49 -12.60 8.29
N GLN A 8 46.27 -13.11 8.32
CA GLN A 8 45.18 -12.55 7.53
C GLN A 8 44.56 -11.45 8.39
N ALA A 9 44.48 -10.25 7.82
CA ALA A 9 44.20 -9.01 8.51
C ALA A 9 43.07 -9.15 9.55
N LEU A 10 43.41 -8.89 10.81
CA LEU A 10 42.44 -8.40 11.79
C LEU A 10 42.00 -7.03 11.26
N SER A 11 41.02 -7.01 10.37
CA SER A 11 40.28 -5.78 10.09
C SER A 11 39.64 -5.37 11.42
N ASP A 12 39.90 -4.14 11.87
CA ASP A 12 39.28 -3.57 13.06
C ASP A 12 37.76 -3.77 12.96
N HIS A 13 37.27 -4.79 13.67
CA HIS A 13 35.85 -5.13 13.66
C HIS A 13 35.15 -4.10 14.53
N VAL A 14 34.72 -3.00 13.90
CA VAL A 14 33.98 -1.94 14.58
C VAL A 14 32.56 -2.43 14.84
N SER A 15 32.30 -2.79 16.10
CA SER A 15 30.97 -3.15 16.60
C SER A 15 29.93 -2.08 16.25
N LEU A 16 28.70 -2.47 15.93
CA LEU A 16 27.65 -1.50 15.58
C LEU A 16 27.39 -0.49 16.71
N PRO A 17 27.12 0.80 16.42
CA PRO A 17 26.94 1.84 17.44
C PRO A 17 25.89 1.50 18.50
N ILE A 18 24.83 0.77 18.15
CA ILE A 18 23.79 0.34 19.11
C ILE A 18 24.34 -0.62 20.18
N ILE A 19 25.26 -1.52 19.81
CA ILE A 19 25.89 -2.47 20.72
C ILE A 19 26.87 -1.76 21.65
N GLN A 20 27.55 -0.73 21.14
CA GLN A 20 28.42 0.12 21.96
C GLN A 20 27.64 0.94 22.99
N ARG A 21 26.44 1.40 22.63
CA ARG A 21 25.56 2.20 23.51
C ARG A 21 24.82 1.37 24.54
N ASP A 22 24.48 0.12 24.22
CA ASP A 22 23.79 -0.80 25.11
C ASP A 22 24.59 -2.11 25.31
N PRO A 23 25.38 -2.21 26.39
CA PRO A 23 26.18 -3.39 26.69
C PRO A 23 25.37 -4.69 26.84
N TYR A 24 24.07 -4.64 27.13
CA TYR A 24 23.22 -5.83 27.22
C TYR A 24 23.06 -6.54 25.86
N LEU A 25 23.35 -5.85 24.75
CA LEU A 25 23.31 -6.43 23.41
C LEU A 25 24.57 -7.20 23.04
N LYS A 26 25.68 -7.04 23.80
CA LYS A 26 26.97 -7.65 23.48
C LYS A 26 26.92 -9.17 23.30
N PRO A 27 26.19 -9.96 24.12
CA PRO A 27 26.07 -11.41 23.90
C PRO A 27 25.41 -11.80 22.57
N TYR A 28 24.69 -10.87 21.93
CA TYR A 28 23.95 -11.10 20.68
C TYR A 28 24.60 -10.41 19.47
N GLU A 29 25.79 -9.84 19.63
CA GLU A 29 26.49 -9.03 18.61
C GLU A 29 26.52 -9.70 17.23
N HIS A 30 26.98 -10.95 17.16
CA HIS A 30 27.07 -11.69 15.90
C HIS A 30 25.71 -11.81 15.19
N ALA A 31 24.62 -12.01 15.94
CA ALA A 31 23.27 -12.11 15.37
C ALA A 31 22.77 -10.75 14.87
N ILE A 32 23.03 -9.67 15.62
CA ILE A 32 22.64 -8.30 15.25
C ILE A 32 23.39 -7.86 14.00
N GLU A 33 24.70 -8.10 13.95
CA GLU A 33 25.54 -7.77 12.80
C GLU A 33 25.24 -8.63 11.58
N GLY A 34 24.87 -9.90 11.79
CA GLY A 34 24.34 -10.76 10.72
C GLY A 34 23.07 -10.16 10.10
N ARG A 35 22.12 -9.70 10.92
CA ARG A 35 20.88 -9.05 10.44
C ARG A 35 21.18 -7.74 9.72
N TYR A 36 22.09 -6.91 10.25
CA TYR A 36 22.49 -5.66 9.60
C TYR A 36 23.11 -5.92 8.23
N ARG A 37 24.06 -6.86 8.11
CA ARG A 37 24.65 -7.24 6.83
C ARG A 37 23.61 -7.74 5.85
N HIS A 38 22.73 -8.64 6.29
CA HIS A 38 21.64 -9.14 5.44
C HIS A 38 20.74 -8.01 4.91
N ALA A 39 20.40 -7.03 5.75
CA ALA A 39 19.61 -5.87 5.33
C ALA A 39 20.37 -4.99 4.32
N MET A 40 21.68 -4.77 4.51
CA MET A 40 22.51 -4.02 3.58
C MET A 40 22.70 -4.75 2.25
N ASP A 41 22.85 -6.08 2.27
CA ASP A 41 22.92 -6.90 1.06
C ASP A 41 21.60 -6.84 0.29
N LYS A 42 20.46 -6.95 0.98
CA LYS A 42 19.14 -6.80 0.37
C LYS A 42 18.95 -5.37 -0.17
N TYR A 43 19.37 -4.33 0.55
CA TYR A 43 19.35 -2.97 0.04
C TYR A 43 20.12 -2.87 -1.29
N ALA A 44 21.35 -3.38 -1.32
CA ALA A 44 22.19 -3.35 -2.52
C ALA A 44 21.59 -4.14 -3.69
N GLU A 45 20.98 -5.30 -3.42
CA GLU A 45 20.25 -6.10 -4.40
C GLU A 45 19.09 -5.32 -5.02
N LEU A 46 18.24 -4.71 -4.19
CA LEU A 46 17.06 -3.96 -4.66
C LEU A 46 17.45 -2.68 -5.40
N THR A 47 18.57 -2.06 -5.04
CA THR A 47 19.07 -0.84 -5.68
C THR A 47 20.14 -1.11 -6.74
N GLN A 48 20.29 -2.33 -7.24
CA GLN A 48 21.36 -2.64 -8.20
C GLN A 48 21.28 -1.79 -9.49
N ASN A 49 20.07 -1.45 -9.94
CA ASN A 49 19.81 -0.73 -11.18
C ASN A 49 19.20 0.67 -10.98
N VAL A 50 19.10 1.13 -9.74
CA VAL A 50 18.48 2.41 -9.37
C VAL A 50 19.30 3.11 -8.27
N LYS A 51 19.11 4.42 -8.06
CA LYS A 51 19.99 5.17 -7.15
C LYS A 51 19.62 5.00 -5.67
N SER A 52 18.36 4.66 -5.38
CA SER A 52 17.83 4.60 -4.02
C SER A 52 16.66 3.62 -3.89
N LEU A 53 16.29 3.26 -2.66
CA LEU A 53 15.05 2.53 -2.40
C LEU A 53 13.80 3.30 -2.85
N SER A 54 13.83 4.63 -2.83
CA SER A 54 12.71 5.44 -3.34
C SER A 54 12.54 5.23 -4.85
N ASP A 55 13.63 5.15 -5.61
CA ASP A 55 13.56 4.88 -7.06
C ASP A 55 13.06 3.47 -7.35
N PHE A 56 13.43 2.49 -6.50
CA PHE A 56 12.89 1.13 -6.55
C PHE A 56 11.39 1.10 -6.24
N ALA A 57 10.94 1.86 -5.24
CA ALA A 57 9.57 1.86 -4.71
C ALA A 57 8.56 2.63 -5.59
N THR A 58 8.69 2.58 -6.92
CA THR A 58 7.84 3.34 -7.86
C THR A 58 6.76 2.49 -8.53
N GLY A 59 6.44 1.32 -7.97
CA GLY A 59 5.49 0.39 -8.55
C GLY A 59 4.10 0.97 -8.80
N TYR A 60 3.63 1.87 -7.94
CA TYR A 60 2.33 2.52 -8.09
C TYR A 60 2.25 3.47 -9.30
N MET A 61 3.41 3.92 -9.82
CA MET A 61 3.48 4.71 -11.06
C MET A 61 3.44 3.83 -12.32
N TYR A 62 3.62 2.51 -12.17
CA TYR A 62 3.72 1.55 -13.27
C TYR A 62 2.51 0.60 -13.34
N TYR A 63 2.14 0.01 -12.19
CA TYR A 63 1.03 -0.90 -12.00
C TYR A 63 -0.26 -0.17 -11.63
N GLY A 64 -1.41 -0.80 -11.88
CA GLY A 64 -2.72 -0.17 -11.75
C GLY A 64 -3.16 0.49 -13.05
N LEU A 65 -4.22 1.31 -12.98
CA LEU A 65 -4.82 1.98 -14.12
C LEU A 65 -4.30 3.42 -14.23
N HIS A 66 -3.61 3.74 -15.32
CA HIS A 66 -2.98 5.04 -15.53
C HIS A 66 -3.45 5.69 -16.82
N LYS A 67 -3.79 6.98 -16.77
CA LYS A 67 -4.00 7.78 -17.99
C LYS A 67 -2.66 8.35 -18.46
N VAL A 68 -2.24 8.00 -19.67
CA VAL A 68 -1.00 8.47 -20.28
C VAL A 68 -1.32 9.13 -21.62
N LYS A 69 -1.24 10.47 -21.67
CA LYS A 69 -1.58 11.27 -22.85
C LYS A 69 -3.01 10.94 -23.35
N SER A 70 -3.14 10.30 -24.52
CA SER A 70 -4.40 9.96 -25.19
C SER A 70 -4.86 8.51 -24.98
N HIS A 71 -4.27 7.80 -24.01
CA HIS A 71 -4.56 6.39 -23.75
C HIS A 71 -4.64 6.09 -22.26
N TRP A 72 -5.34 5.00 -21.93
CA TRP A 72 -5.25 4.34 -20.63
C TRP A 72 -4.32 3.15 -20.74
N ILE A 73 -3.49 2.96 -19.72
CA ILE A 73 -2.65 1.78 -19.56
C ILE A 73 -2.99 1.13 -18.23
N PHE A 74 -3.31 -0.16 -18.26
CA PHE A 74 -3.50 -0.96 -17.06
C PHE A 74 -2.40 -2.01 -16.97
N ARG A 75 -1.79 -2.19 -15.79
CA ARG A 75 -0.84 -3.27 -15.54
C ARG A 75 -1.06 -3.99 -14.23
N GLU A 76 -0.78 -5.29 -14.23
CA GLU A 76 -0.87 -6.15 -13.05
C GLU A 76 0.23 -7.20 -13.05
N TRP A 77 0.75 -7.52 -11.86
CA TRP A 77 1.67 -8.63 -11.66
C TRP A 77 0.87 -9.89 -11.31
N ALA A 78 0.85 -10.88 -12.21
CA ALA A 78 0.10 -12.12 -12.07
C ALA A 78 0.85 -13.27 -12.78
N PRO A 79 1.92 -13.80 -12.17
CA PRO A 79 2.80 -14.78 -12.82
C PRO A 79 2.10 -16.09 -13.17
N ASN A 80 1.10 -16.51 -12.37
CA ASN A 80 0.37 -17.77 -12.56
C ASN A 80 -0.92 -17.63 -13.40
N ALA A 81 -1.28 -16.41 -13.82
CA ALA A 81 -2.41 -16.21 -14.72
C ALA A 81 -2.11 -16.81 -16.11
N THR A 82 -3.14 -17.39 -16.74
CA THR A 82 -3.11 -17.88 -18.13
C THR A 82 -3.77 -16.91 -19.10
N SER A 83 -4.73 -16.11 -18.62
CA SER A 83 -5.42 -15.06 -19.36
C SER A 83 -6.00 -14.03 -18.38
N MET A 84 -6.06 -12.77 -18.78
CA MET A 84 -6.70 -11.71 -18.00
C MET A 84 -7.43 -10.70 -18.87
N CYS A 85 -8.60 -10.26 -18.44
CA CYS A 85 -9.40 -9.24 -19.12
C CYS A 85 -9.87 -8.19 -18.11
N LEU A 86 -9.82 -6.91 -18.50
CA LEU A 86 -10.40 -5.82 -17.71
C LEU A 86 -11.90 -5.73 -18.04
N ILE A 87 -12.75 -5.87 -17.02
CA ILE A 87 -14.20 -5.81 -17.17
C ILE A 87 -14.75 -4.68 -16.31
N GLY A 88 -15.88 -4.07 -16.71
CA GLY A 88 -16.48 -3.00 -15.93
C GLY A 88 -17.65 -2.36 -16.66
N ASP A 89 -18.07 -1.17 -16.20
CA ASP A 89 -19.18 -0.45 -16.81
C ASP A 89 -18.95 -0.18 -18.31
N PHE A 90 -17.71 0.12 -18.70
CA PHE A 90 -17.33 0.35 -20.10
C PHE A 90 -17.41 -0.89 -20.99
N THR A 91 -17.37 -2.10 -20.41
CA THR A 91 -17.64 -3.35 -21.14
C THR A 91 -19.03 -3.92 -20.87
N ARG A 92 -19.86 -3.22 -20.08
CA ARG A 92 -21.12 -3.77 -19.51
C ARG A 92 -20.88 -5.09 -18.77
N TRP A 93 -19.75 -5.18 -18.06
CA TRP A 93 -19.34 -6.35 -17.29
C TRP A 93 -19.18 -7.62 -18.14
N GLN A 94 -18.83 -7.47 -19.42
CA GLN A 94 -18.51 -8.57 -20.33
C GLN A 94 -17.02 -8.59 -20.67
N GLU A 95 -16.50 -9.77 -21.00
CA GLU A 95 -15.14 -9.93 -21.52
C GLU A 95 -15.14 -9.55 -23.00
N LEU A 96 -14.43 -8.47 -23.32
CA LEU A 96 -14.31 -7.96 -24.67
C LEU A 96 -12.86 -8.07 -25.14
N PRO A 97 -12.60 -8.51 -26.39
CA PRO A 97 -11.24 -8.71 -26.90
C PRO A 97 -10.34 -7.47 -26.78
N GLU A 98 -10.91 -6.27 -26.94
CA GLU A 98 -10.19 -5.00 -26.85
C GLU A 98 -9.75 -4.63 -25.42
N PHE A 99 -10.27 -5.31 -24.39
CA PHE A 99 -9.86 -5.17 -22.98
C PHE A 99 -9.09 -6.38 -22.46
N GLN A 100 -8.67 -7.29 -23.34
CA GLN A 100 -7.80 -8.41 -23.01
C GLN A 100 -6.37 -7.92 -22.74
N LEU A 101 -5.80 -8.31 -21.59
CA LEU A 101 -4.41 -8.00 -21.25
C LEU A 101 -3.46 -8.95 -21.99
N GLN A 102 -2.29 -8.42 -22.34
CA GLN A 102 -1.16 -9.17 -22.91
C GLN A 102 -0.08 -9.37 -21.87
N ARG A 103 0.48 -10.57 -21.78
CA ARG A 103 1.66 -10.82 -20.97
C ARG A 103 2.88 -10.21 -21.66
N ILE A 104 3.54 -9.26 -20.99
CA ILE A 104 4.64 -8.48 -21.59
C ILE A 104 6.04 -8.98 -21.21
N ASN A 105 6.14 -9.87 -20.22
CA ASN A 105 7.40 -10.51 -19.86
C ASN A 105 7.23 -11.89 -19.21
N LYS A 106 8.36 -12.55 -18.94
CA LYS A 106 8.41 -13.86 -18.29
C LYS A 106 8.22 -13.78 -16.76
N HIS A 107 8.34 -12.59 -16.17
CA HIS A 107 8.25 -12.36 -14.73
C HIS A 107 6.81 -12.31 -14.21
N GLY A 108 5.82 -12.20 -15.11
CA GLY A 108 4.42 -12.24 -14.74
C GLY A 108 3.66 -10.95 -14.94
N ASP A 109 4.23 -9.98 -15.65
CA ASP A 109 3.55 -8.69 -15.85
C ASP A 109 2.64 -8.76 -17.06
N TRP A 110 1.46 -8.16 -16.89
CA TRP A 110 0.43 -8.07 -17.90
C TRP A 110 0.08 -6.61 -18.14
N GLU A 111 -0.23 -6.28 -19.39
CA GLU A 111 -0.52 -4.92 -19.82
C GLU A 111 -1.75 -4.89 -20.73
N LEU A 112 -2.57 -3.86 -20.55
CA LEU A 112 -3.61 -3.46 -21.49
C LEU A 112 -3.40 -1.98 -21.83
N VAL A 113 -3.52 -1.64 -23.11
CA VAL A 113 -3.52 -0.26 -23.60
C VAL A 113 -4.79 -0.02 -24.41
N VAL A 114 -5.60 0.96 -24.00
CA VAL A 114 -6.86 1.33 -24.66
C VAL A 114 -6.92 2.84 -24.93
N PRO A 115 -7.69 3.32 -25.93
CA PRO A 115 -7.83 4.76 -26.15
C PRO A 115 -8.49 5.45 -24.96
N GLU A 116 -8.19 6.74 -24.76
CA GLU A 116 -8.78 7.56 -23.69
C GLU A 116 -10.31 7.47 -23.64
N SER A 117 -10.97 7.43 -24.81
CA SER A 117 -12.42 7.35 -24.92
C SER A 117 -13.03 6.05 -24.39
N ALA A 118 -12.22 5.00 -24.17
CA ALA A 118 -12.67 3.68 -23.75
C ALA A 118 -13.08 3.63 -22.28
N ILE A 119 -12.47 4.45 -21.42
CA ILE A 119 -12.68 4.43 -19.97
C ILE A 119 -12.87 5.87 -19.48
N ARG A 120 -13.86 6.07 -18.62
CA ARG A 120 -14.22 7.38 -18.04
C ARG A 120 -14.10 7.34 -16.52
N HIS A 121 -13.82 8.50 -15.95
CA HIS A 121 -13.88 8.71 -14.50
C HIS A 121 -15.21 8.25 -13.90
N GLY A 122 -15.15 7.63 -12.73
CA GLY A 122 -16.32 7.19 -11.96
C GLY A 122 -16.86 5.82 -12.36
N GLN A 123 -16.44 5.27 -13.50
CA GLN A 123 -16.82 3.91 -13.91
C GLN A 123 -16.22 2.86 -12.97
N TYR A 124 -16.99 1.83 -12.69
CA TYR A 124 -16.55 0.68 -11.91
C TYR A 124 -15.92 -0.39 -12.80
N TYR A 125 -14.93 -1.09 -12.26
CA TYR A 125 -14.22 -2.15 -12.97
C TYR A 125 -13.62 -3.20 -12.02
N LYS A 126 -13.29 -4.35 -12.61
CA LYS A 126 -12.58 -5.48 -12.00
C LYS A 126 -11.67 -6.14 -13.03
N LEU A 127 -10.81 -7.02 -12.54
CA LEU A 127 -10.00 -7.90 -13.36
C LEU A 127 -10.64 -9.30 -13.39
N LYS A 128 -10.94 -9.81 -14.58
CA LYS A 128 -11.29 -11.21 -14.79
C LYS A 128 -10.01 -11.99 -15.04
N VAL A 129 -9.66 -12.88 -14.11
CA VAL A 129 -8.39 -13.63 -14.12
C VAL A 129 -8.67 -15.12 -14.33
N TYR A 130 -7.89 -15.74 -15.22
CA TYR A 130 -7.89 -17.18 -15.46
C TYR A 130 -6.53 -17.77 -15.08
N TRP A 131 -6.53 -19.01 -14.59
CA TRP A 131 -5.34 -19.80 -14.31
C TRP A 131 -5.64 -21.28 -14.55
N ASN A 132 -4.62 -22.13 -14.43
CA ASN A 132 -4.82 -23.58 -14.55
C ASN A 132 -5.72 -24.08 -13.42
N GLY A 133 -6.93 -24.50 -13.75
CA GLY A 133 -7.91 -25.05 -12.81
C GLY A 133 -8.95 -24.06 -12.28
N GLY A 134 -8.96 -22.79 -12.74
CA GLY A 134 -9.99 -21.86 -12.28
C GLY A 134 -9.99 -20.48 -12.95
N SER A 135 -10.97 -19.68 -12.56
CA SER A 135 -11.05 -18.26 -12.90
C SER A 135 -11.84 -17.52 -11.83
N ALA A 136 -11.63 -16.22 -11.70
CA ALA A 136 -12.44 -15.38 -10.83
C ALA A 136 -12.33 -13.90 -11.20
N GLU A 137 -13.26 -13.11 -10.65
CA GLU A 137 -13.14 -11.65 -10.63
C GLU A 137 -12.32 -11.21 -9.41
N ARG A 138 -11.46 -10.22 -9.62
CA ARG A 138 -10.57 -9.65 -8.61
C ARG A 138 -10.58 -8.14 -8.66
N ILE A 139 -10.41 -7.52 -7.51
CA ILE A 139 -9.97 -6.13 -7.44
C ILE A 139 -8.47 -6.09 -7.77
N PRO A 140 -8.01 -5.23 -8.70
CA PRO A 140 -6.59 -5.05 -8.98
C PRO A 140 -5.79 -4.74 -7.71
N ALA A 141 -4.59 -5.33 -7.58
CA ALA A 141 -3.76 -5.18 -6.38
C ALA A 141 -3.34 -3.73 -6.13
N TRP A 142 -3.25 -2.96 -7.21
CA TRP A 142 -2.83 -1.55 -7.24
C TRP A 142 -3.98 -0.57 -7.45
N ALA A 143 -5.23 -0.98 -7.19
CA ALA A 143 -6.38 -0.07 -7.26
C ALA A 143 -6.22 1.07 -6.24
N ASP A 144 -6.34 2.31 -6.72
CA ASP A 144 -6.24 3.55 -5.94
C ASP A 144 -7.60 4.04 -5.42
N ARG A 145 -8.68 3.45 -5.90
CA ARG A 145 -10.03 3.63 -5.37
C ARG A 145 -10.86 2.39 -5.52
N VAL A 146 -11.48 1.98 -4.42
CA VAL A 146 -12.35 0.81 -4.34
C VAL A 146 -13.60 1.21 -3.57
N VAL A 147 -14.77 0.86 -4.07
CA VAL A 147 -16.06 1.31 -3.50
C VAL A 147 -16.96 0.10 -3.28
N GLN A 148 -17.63 0.09 -2.11
CA GLN A 148 -18.68 -0.87 -1.81
C GLN A 148 -20.03 -0.34 -2.31
N ASP A 149 -20.73 -1.14 -3.12
CA ASP A 149 -22.10 -0.86 -3.49
C ASP A 149 -23.03 -1.04 -2.27
N SER A 150 -23.84 -0.04 -1.96
CA SER A 150 -24.67 -0.03 -0.74
C SER A 150 -25.83 -1.03 -0.78
N ALA A 151 -26.25 -1.48 -1.97
CA ALA A 151 -27.39 -2.39 -2.13
C ALA A 151 -26.95 -3.86 -2.15
N THR A 152 -25.84 -4.15 -2.82
CA THR A 152 -25.32 -5.50 -3.06
C THR A 152 -24.17 -5.87 -2.13
N ALA A 153 -23.58 -4.89 -1.43
CA ALA A 153 -22.37 -5.02 -0.62
C ALA A 153 -21.12 -5.46 -1.39
N ILE A 154 -21.17 -5.53 -2.73
CA ILE A 154 -20.06 -5.91 -3.59
C ILE A 154 -19.08 -4.75 -3.70
N PHE A 155 -17.79 -5.05 -3.61
CA PHE A 155 -16.73 -4.08 -3.88
C PHE A 155 -16.29 -4.14 -5.35
N SER A 156 -16.01 -2.97 -5.92
CA SER A 156 -15.39 -2.82 -7.24
C SER A 156 -14.34 -1.71 -7.20
N ALA A 157 -13.29 -1.83 -8.02
CA ALA A 157 -12.42 -0.69 -8.26
C ALA A 157 -13.20 0.39 -9.02
N GLN A 158 -12.86 1.66 -8.82
CA GLN A 158 -13.47 2.78 -9.51
C GLN A 158 -12.40 3.61 -10.18
N VAL A 159 -12.62 3.98 -11.44
CA VAL A 159 -11.69 4.84 -12.18
C VAL A 159 -11.63 6.22 -11.51
N TRP A 160 -10.54 6.50 -10.81
CA TRP A 160 -10.32 7.79 -10.16
C TRP A 160 -9.42 8.68 -11.02
N HIS A 161 -10.05 9.63 -11.72
CA HIS A 161 -9.37 10.61 -12.56
C HIS A 161 -10.27 11.84 -12.73
N PRO A 162 -10.53 12.57 -11.63
CA PRO A 162 -11.39 13.74 -11.67
C PRO A 162 -10.83 14.79 -12.65
N GLU A 163 -11.71 15.55 -13.30
CA GLU A 163 -11.31 16.63 -14.23
C GLU A 163 -10.50 17.72 -13.53
N CYS A 164 -10.80 17.97 -12.26
CA CYS A 164 -10.10 18.91 -11.40
C CYS A 164 -9.57 18.16 -10.17
N PRO A 165 -8.41 17.48 -10.28
CA PRO A 165 -7.83 16.77 -9.14
C PRO A 165 -7.41 17.77 -8.05
N TYR A 166 -7.50 17.33 -6.78
CA TYR A 166 -7.02 18.13 -5.66
C TYR A 166 -5.52 18.43 -5.79
N VAL A 167 -5.16 19.70 -5.60
CA VAL A 167 -3.77 20.17 -5.57
C VAL A 167 -3.47 20.72 -4.18
N PHE A 168 -2.49 20.12 -3.50
CA PHE A 168 -2.00 20.60 -2.20
C PHE A 168 -1.54 22.06 -2.30
N LYS A 169 -1.98 22.87 -1.34
CA LYS A 169 -1.69 24.31 -1.27
C LYS A 169 -0.62 24.61 -0.24
N THR A 170 -0.55 23.80 0.82
CA THR A 170 0.33 24.03 1.96
C THR A 170 1.69 23.38 1.73
N LYS A 171 2.76 24.15 2.00
CA LYS A 171 4.10 23.59 2.19
C LYS A 171 4.32 23.45 3.69
N PHE A 172 4.45 22.21 4.16
CA PHE A 172 4.56 21.90 5.57
C PHE A 172 5.83 21.08 5.84
N VAL A 173 6.41 21.30 7.02
CA VAL A 173 7.52 20.51 7.54
C VAL A 173 7.14 20.14 8.97
N PRO A 174 6.94 18.85 9.28
CA PRO A 174 6.47 18.43 10.59
C PRO A 174 7.54 18.69 11.67
N ARG A 175 7.09 19.05 12.88
CA ARG A 175 7.95 19.01 14.07
C ARG A 175 7.98 17.57 14.57
N CYS A 176 9.17 16.98 14.66
CA CYS A 176 9.31 15.58 15.10
C CYS A 176 9.46 15.41 16.63
N SER A 177 9.54 16.50 17.42
CA SER A 177 9.67 16.40 18.88
C SER A 177 9.35 17.74 19.60
N PRO A 178 8.70 17.71 20.78
CA PRO A 178 7.90 16.58 21.28
C PRO A 178 6.64 16.39 20.40
N LEU A 179 6.19 15.15 20.25
CA LEU A 179 4.91 14.84 19.58
C LEU A 179 3.80 14.74 20.63
N PHE A 180 2.73 15.50 20.42
CA PHE A 180 1.46 15.37 21.12
C PHE A 180 0.47 14.83 20.10
N ILE A 181 0.22 13.53 20.18
CA ILE A 181 -0.50 12.77 19.15
C ILE A 181 -1.96 12.59 19.58
N TYR A 182 -2.88 13.03 18.72
CA TYR A 182 -4.30 12.70 18.81
C TYR A 182 -4.59 11.50 17.90
N GLU A 183 -4.68 10.30 18.47
CA GLU A 183 -5.08 9.11 17.71
C GLU A 183 -6.57 9.15 17.40
N CYS A 184 -6.94 8.90 16.15
CA CYS A 184 -8.31 9.07 15.69
C CYS A 184 -8.73 8.08 14.60
N HIS A 185 -10.04 7.90 14.48
CA HIS A 185 -10.69 7.13 13.42
C HIS A 185 -11.81 7.98 12.80
N VAL A 186 -11.67 8.32 11.51
CA VAL A 186 -12.57 9.26 10.80
C VAL A 186 -14.04 8.86 10.89
N GLY A 187 -14.32 7.58 10.62
CA GLY A 187 -15.69 7.07 10.53
C GLY A 187 -16.50 7.10 11.83
N MET A 188 -15.88 7.26 13.00
CA MET A 188 -16.58 7.28 14.30
C MET A 188 -16.35 8.58 15.08
N ALA A 189 -15.82 9.60 14.41
CA ALA A 189 -15.48 10.88 15.04
C ALA A 189 -16.69 11.83 15.18
N GLN A 190 -17.91 11.38 14.86
CA GLN A 190 -19.12 12.20 14.89
C GLN A 190 -20.11 11.64 15.93
N ASP A 191 -20.92 12.52 16.52
CA ASP A 191 -21.99 12.14 17.46
C ASP A 191 -23.21 11.49 16.75
N LYS A 192 -23.27 11.57 15.41
CA LYS A 192 -24.39 11.02 14.63
C LYS A 192 -24.28 9.49 14.52
N GLU A 193 -25.42 8.82 14.48
CA GLU A 193 -25.50 7.39 14.15
C GLU A 193 -25.20 7.17 12.67
N GLY A 194 -23.93 6.96 12.34
CA GLY A 194 -23.49 6.68 10.98
C GLY A 194 -21.98 6.82 10.82
N VAL A 195 -21.49 6.55 9.62
CA VAL A 195 -20.06 6.71 9.31
C VAL A 195 -19.75 8.19 9.03
N GLY A 196 -18.82 8.75 9.78
CA GLY A 196 -18.26 10.09 9.58
C GLY A 196 -17.41 10.17 8.31
N THR A 197 -17.33 11.37 7.73
CA THR A 197 -16.58 11.63 6.49
C THR A 197 -15.27 12.37 6.73
N TYR A 198 -14.35 12.32 5.76
CA TYR A 198 -13.12 13.11 5.77
C TYR A 198 -13.41 14.62 5.90
N GLU A 199 -14.43 15.10 5.18
CA GLU A 199 -14.85 16.50 5.20
C GLU A 199 -15.42 16.92 6.56
N GLU A 200 -16.20 16.06 7.21
CA GLU A 200 -16.68 16.31 8.57
C GLU A 200 -15.54 16.31 9.59
N PHE A 201 -14.56 15.40 9.44
CA PHE A 201 -13.38 15.40 10.30
C PHE A 201 -12.58 16.70 10.13
N ARG A 202 -12.34 17.10 8.87
CA ARG A 202 -11.61 18.33 8.50
C ARG A 202 -12.24 19.58 9.09
N THR A 203 -13.57 19.70 8.99
CA THR A 203 -14.28 20.93 9.38
C THR A 203 -14.69 20.98 10.84
N LYS A 204 -14.93 19.83 11.49
CA LYS A 204 -15.50 19.77 12.85
C LYS A 204 -14.52 19.26 13.91
N ILE A 205 -13.60 18.38 13.54
CA ILE A 205 -12.75 17.67 14.51
C ILE A 205 -11.36 18.28 14.54
N LEU A 206 -10.76 18.54 13.38
CA LEU A 206 -9.43 19.13 13.28
C LEU A 206 -9.30 20.47 14.07
N PRO A 207 -10.26 21.41 14.03
CA PRO A 207 -10.18 22.62 14.86
C PRO A 207 -10.14 22.35 16.37
N ARG A 208 -10.81 21.28 16.83
CA ARG A 208 -10.80 20.87 18.25
C ARG A 208 -9.44 20.31 18.64
N VAL A 209 -8.86 19.45 17.79
CA VAL A 209 -7.51 18.89 17.99
C VAL A 209 -6.47 20.00 18.16
N VAL A 210 -6.54 21.03 17.31
CA VAL A 210 -5.66 22.21 17.38
C VAL A 210 -5.90 22.99 18.67
N GLN A 211 -7.17 23.25 19.02
CA GLN A 211 -7.54 23.97 20.24
C GLN A 211 -7.04 23.27 21.51
N ASP A 212 -7.08 21.94 21.53
CA ASP A 212 -6.63 21.12 22.66
C ASP A 212 -5.09 21.04 22.77
N GLY A 213 -4.35 21.58 21.79
CA GLY A 213 -2.90 21.74 21.84
C GLY A 213 -2.08 20.58 21.28
N TYR A 214 -2.72 19.65 20.57
CA TYR A 214 -2.03 18.59 19.84
C TYR A 214 -1.27 19.17 18.64
N ASN A 215 -0.18 18.51 18.23
CA ASN A 215 0.62 18.93 17.06
C ASN A 215 0.75 17.82 16.01
N CYS A 216 0.12 16.67 16.25
CA CYS A 216 0.10 15.54 15.37
C CYS A 216 -1.24 14.80 15.51
N ILE A 217 -1.84 14.39 14.41
CA ILE A 217 -2.89 13.38 14.39
C ILE A 217 -2.32 12.06 13.89
N GLN A 218 -2.73 10.96 14.52
CA GLN A 218 -2.50 9.63 13.98
C GLN A 218 -3.84 9.09 13.49
N VAL A 219 -3.94 8.86 12.19
CA VAL A 219 -5.21 8.51 11.53
C VAL A 219 -5.22 7.03 11.23
N MET A 220 -6.17 6.34 11.86
CA MET A 220 -6.39 4.91 11.71
C MET A 220 -7.31 4.60 10.52
N ALA A 221 -7.27 3.34 10.08
CA ALA A 221 -8.22 2.78 9.12
C ALA A 221 -8.28 3.46 7.74
N ILE A 222 -7.19 4.08 7.29
CA ILE A 222 -7.15 4.76 6.00
C ILE A 222 -7.11 3.76 4.83
N GLN A 223 -6.30 2.70 4.88
CA GLN A 223 -6.28 1.70 3.80
C GLN A 223 -7.63 0.98 3.72
N GLU A 224 -8.13 0.74 2.51
CA GLU A 224 -9.44 0.13 2.33
C GLU A 224 -9.49 -1.28 2.91
N HIS A 225 -10.56 -1.53 3.68
CA HIS A 225 -10.76 -2.72 4.48
C HIS A 225 -12.23 -3.15 4.39
N PRO A 226 -12.56 -4.38 3.95
CA PRO A 226 -13.95 -4.75 3.68
C PRO A 226 -14.80 -4.82 4.95
N TYR A 227 -14.21 -5.25 6.06
CA TYR A 227 -14.88 -5.40 7.35
C TYR A 227 -14.65 -4.17 8.23
N TYR A 228 -15.68 -3.32 8.36
CA TYR A 228 -15.60 -2.10 9.18
C TYR A 228 -15.29 -2.39 10.66
N GLY A 229 -15.79 -3.52 11.20
CA GLY A 229 -15.49 -3.95 12.56
C GLY A 229 -14.04 -4.39 12.80
N SER A 230 -13.20 -4.41 11.76
CA SER A 230 -11.75 -4.64 11.89
C SER A 230 -10.99 -3.43 12.42
N PHE A 231 -11.64 -2.26 12.50
CA PHE A 231 -10.98 -1.00 12.86
C PHE A 231 -9.82 -0.62 11.93
N GLY A 232 -9.87 -1.08 10.68
CA GLY A 232 -8.83 -0.85 9.67
C GLY A 232 -7.75 -1.93 9.60
N TYR A 233 -7.74 -2.92 10.48
CA TYR A 233 -6.66 -3.91 10.54
C TYR A 233 -6.76 -5.01 9.47
N HIS A 234 -7.93 -5.22 8.86
CA HIS A 234 -8.11 -6.18 7.78
C HIS A 234 -8.10 -5.52 6.39
N VAL A 235 -6.93 -5.02 5.99
CA VAL A 235 -6.72 -4.34 4.71
C VAL A 235 -6.88 -5.29 3.52
N SER A 236 -7.64 -4.86 2.50
CA SER A 236 -7.80 -5.56 1.23
C SER A 236 -7.14 -4.84 0.06
N SER A 237 -7.23 -3.51 0.01
CA SER A 237 -6.73 -2.71 -1.11
C SER A 237 -5.77 -1.65 -0.59
N PHE A 238 -4.48 -1.95 -0.69
CA PHE A 238 -3.43 -1.24 0.04
C PHE A 238 -3.20 0.20 -0.43
N PHE A 239 -3.55 0.51 -1.69
CA PHE A 239 -3.40 1.82 -2.32
C PHE A 239 -4.70 2.64 -2.35
N ALA A 240 -5.81 2.08 -1.88
CA ALA A 240 -7.09 2.77 -1.86
C ALA A 240 -7.35 3.37 -0.48
N PRO A 241 -7.60 4.68 -0.35
CA PRO A 241 -8.18 5.22 0.88
C PRO A 241 -9.61 4.70 1.02
N SER A 242 -10.04 4.42 2.25
CA SER A 242 -11.35 3.80 2.48
C SER A 242 -12.48 4.70 1.97
N SER A 243 -13.24 4.17 1.02
CA SER A 243 -14.33 4.86 0.35
C SER A 243 -15.49 5.23 1.27
N ARG A 244 -15.57 4.59 2.45
CA ARG A 244 -16.60 4.87 3.44
C ARG A 244 -16.55 6.28 4.01
N PHE A 245 -15.38 6.90 4.01
CA PHE A 245 -15.18 8.22 4.57
C PHE A 245 -15.27 9.33 3.51
N GLY A 246 -15.26 8.98 2.23
CA GLY A 246 -15.29 9.92 1.12
C GLY A 246 -14.33 9.53 0.01
N THR A 247 -13.77 10.53 -0.64
CA THR A 247 -12.93 10.41 -1.82
C THR A 247 -11.44 10.59 -1.51
N PRO A 248 -10.54 10.09 -2.38
CA PRO A 248 -9.11 10.42 -2.30
C PRO A 248 -8.84 11.92 -2.18
N ASP A 249 -9.56 12.75 -2.93
CA ASP A 249 -9.39 14.20 -2.94
C ASP A 249 -9.86 14.85 -1.63
N GLU A 250 -10.90 14.32 -0.99
CA GLU A 250 -11.32 14.77 0.35
C GLU A 250 -10.31 14.38 1.44
N LEU A 251 -9.66 13.22 1.32
CA LEU A 251 -8.54 12.87 2.21
C LEU A 251 -7.36 13.83 2.02
N LYS A 252 -6.98 14.15 0.77
CA LYS A 252 -5.94 15.15 0.50
C LYS A 252 -6.30 16.51 1.08
N ALA A 253 -7.55 16.95 0.94
CA ALA A 253 -8.03 18.19 1.53
C ALA A 253 -7.95 18.18 3.07
N LEU A 254 -8.26 17.05 3.72
CA LEU A 254 -8.10 16.90 5.17
C LEU A 254 -6.64 17.07 5.60
N ILE A 255 -5.71 16.41 4.91
CA ILE A 255 -4.28 16.48 5.24
C ILE A 255 -3.73 17.88 5.00
N ASP A 256 -4.08 18.50 3.88
CA ASP A 256 -3.65 19.87 3.53
C ASP A 256 -4.17 20.91 4.54
N GLU A 257 -5.39 20.75 5.05
CA GLU A 257 -5.94 21.60 6.11
C GLU A 257 -5.22 21.37 7.45
N ALA A 258 -4.92 20.11 7.81
CA ALA A 258 -4.14 19.79 9.01
C ALA A 258 -2.77 20.47 8.95
N HIS A 259 -2.09 20.37 7.80
CA HIS A 259 -0.84 21.06 7.53
C HIS A 259 -0.96 22.58 7.64
N ALA A 260 -2.02 23.18 7.10
CA ALA A 260 -2.27 24.62 7.20
C ALA A 260 -2.47 25.08 8.65
N MET A 261 -3.00 24.20 9.50
CA MET A 261 -3.16 24.42 10.95
C MET A 261 -1.93 24.02 11.78
N GLY A 262 -0.83 23.61 11.14
CA GLY A 262 0.42 23.24 11.81
C GLY A 262 0.41 21.85 12.47
N ILE A 263 -0.51 20.97 12.05
CA ILE A 263 -0.67 19.60 12.55
C ILE A 263 -0.02 18.62 11.58
N ALA A 264 0.91 17.81 12.09
CA ALA A 264 1.43 16.66 11.35
C ALA A 264 0.37 15.56 11.25
N VAL A 265 0.37 14.80 10.17
CA VAL A 265 -0.55 13.67 9.95
C VAL A 265 0.27 12.42 9.74
N ILE A 266 0.20 11.48 10.67
CA ILE A 266 0.77 10.14 10.51
C ILE A 266 -0.33 9.11 10.28
N MET A 267 -0.02 8.08 9.50
CA MET A 267 -0.97 7.05 9.11
C MET A 267 -0.66 5.72 9.77
N ASP A 268 -1.68 4.99 10.22
CA ASP A 268 -1.53 3.56 10.52
C ASP A 268 -1.23 2.79 9.22
N LEU A 269 -0.04 2.20 9.13
CA LEU A 269 0.36 1.42 7.96
C LEU A 269 0.31 -0.08 8.25
N VAL A 270 -0.70 -0.77 7.73
CA VAL A 270 -0.94 -2.18 8.05
C VAL A 270 -0.23 -3.07 7.03
N HIS A 271 1.06 -3.32 7.25
CA HIS A 271 1.86 -4.25 6.43
C HIS A 271 2.18 -5.57 7.13
N SER A 272 1.69 -5.78 8.36
CA SER A 272 1.94 -7.02 9.13
C SER A 272 1.17 -8.23 8.58
N HIS A 273 0.01 -7.99 7.95
CA HIS A 273 -0.83 -9.01 7.35
C HIS A 273 -1.80 -8.39 6.32
N ALA A 274 -2.54 -9.25 5.60
CA ALA A 274 -3.66 -8.87 4.74
C ALA A 274 -4.92 -9.67 5.11
N VAL A 275 -6.10 -9.18 4.72
CA VAL A 275 -7.34 -9.94 4.86
C VAL A 275 -7.30 -11.23 4.02
N LYS A 276 -8.03 -12.27 4.45
CA LYS A 276 -8.15 -13.55 3.73
C LYS A 276 -8.99 -13.48 2.45
N ASN A 277 -9.80 -12.42 2.28
CA ASN A 277 -10.70 -12.27 1.15
C ASN A 277 -9.96 -12.43 -0.19
N GLU A 278 -10.55 -13.23 -1.07
CA GLU A 278 -10.03 -13.41 -2.44
C GLU A 278 -10.70 -12.48 -3.45
N ALA A 279 -11.98 -12.15 -3.27
CA ALA A 279 -12.70 -11.30 -4.22
C ALA A 279 -12.27 -9.83 -4.09
N GLU A 280 -12.19 -9.34 -2.84
CA GLU A 280 -11.82 -7.96 -2.54
C GLU A 280 -10.33 -7.77 -2.23
N GLY A 281 -9.64 -8.83 -1.82
CA GLY A 281 -8.26 -8.77 -1.31
C GLY A 281 -7.28 -9.63 -2.10
N LEU A 282 -6.06 -9.70 -1.59
CA LEU A 282 -4.93 -10.38 -2.27
C LEU A 282 -4.88 -11.89 -2.04
N GLY A 283 -5.85 -12.48 -1.31
CA GLY A 283 -5.78 -13.85 -0.80
C GLY A 283 -5.49 -14.92 -1.86
N ASN A 284 -5.96 -14.69 -3.08
CA ASN A 284 -5.67 -15.51 -4.25
C ASN A 284 -5.91 -14.74 -5.56
N LEU A 285 -4.97 -13.88 -5.96
CA LEU A 285 -5.13 -13.02 -7.13
C LEU A 285 -5.19 -13.81 -8.46
N ALA A 286 -4.30 -14.78 -8.64
CA ALA A 286 -4.13 -15.49 -9.93
C ALA A 286 -3.90 -17.00 -9.78
N GLY A 287 -4.58 -17.64 -8.83
CA GLY A 287 -4.56 -19.10 -8.64
C GLY A 287 -3.39 -19.63 -7.80
N ASP A 288 -2.37 -18.80 -7.54
CA ASP A 288 -1.32 -19.10 -6.56
C ASP A 288 -1.59 -18.34 -5.25
N ILE A 289 -2.07 -19.06 -4.23
CA ILE A 289 -2.35 -18.51 -2.89
C ILE A 289 -1.09 -18.01 -2.16
N TYR A 290 0.10 -18.30 -2.70
CA TYR A 290 1.38 -17.86 -2.17
C TYR A 290 1.96 -16.68 -2.93
N GLN A 291 1.30 -16.12 -3.95
CA GLN A 291 1.84 -15.04 -4.78
C GLN A 291 2.45 -13.92 -3.92
N TYR A 292 1.68 -13.40 -2.95
CA TYR A 292 2.13 -12.37 -2.00
C TYR A 292 2.52 -12.91 -0.61
N PHE A 293 2.19 -14.16 -0.30
CA PHE A 293 2.19 -14.68 1.07
C PHE A 293 3.13 -15.87 1.26
N ASN A 294 3.51 -16.11 2.52
CA ASN A 294 4.37 -17.24 2.88
C ASN A 294 3.74 -18.59 2.52
N GLN A 295 4.57 -19.62 2.40
CA GLN A 295 4.13 -20.99 2.13
C GLN A 295 3.73 -21.76 3.41
N GLY A 296 2.84 -22.74 3.24
CA GLY A 296 2.42 -23.67 4.29
C GLY A 296 1.87 -22.96 5.53
N ASN A 297 2.19 -23.46 6.72
CA ASN A 297 1.68 -22.92 7.99
C ASN A 297 2.13 -21.49 8.28
N ARG A 298 3.18 -20.99 7.61
CA ARG A 298 3.63 -19.59 7.75
C ARG A 298 2.73 -18.61 7.02
N ARG A 299 1.83 -19.09 6.15
CA ARG A 299 0.89 -18.27 5.38
C ARG A 299 -0.09 -17.52 6.27
N GLU A 300 -0.51 -18.10 7.38
CA GLU A 300 -1.64 -17.59 8.16
C GLU A 300 -1.26 -17.14 9.56
N HIS A 301 -1.85 -16.03 10.00
CA HIS A 301 -1.79 -15.57 11.38
C HIS A 301 -3.03 -16.05 12.14
N SER A 302 -2.91 -17.17 12.86
CA SER A 302 -4.07 -17.86 13.45
C SER A 302 -4.90 -17.01 14.42
N GLN A 303 -4.28 -16.14 15.21
CA GLN A 303 -4.99 -15.28 16.16
C GLN A 303 -5.77 -14.14 15.50
N TRP A 304 -5.36 -13.72 14.31
CA TRP A 304 -5.97 -12.61 13.59
C TRP A 304 -6.77 -13.09 12.38
N ASP A 305 -6.81 -14.40 12.11
CA ASP A 305 -7.47 -14.96 10.94
C ASP A 305 -7.09 -14.26 9.62
N SER A 306 -5.78 -14.01 9.44
CA SER A 306 -5.23 -13.20 8.34
C SER A 306 -4.04 -13.85 7.63
N LEU A 307 -3.53 -13.20 6.58
CA LEU A 307 -2.46 -13.71 5.72
C LEU A 307 -1.14 -12.95 5.94
N CYS A 308 -0.05 -13.68 6.14
CA CYS A 308 1.29 -13.17 6.39
C CYS A 308 2.08 -13.05 5.08
N PHE A 309 2.50 -11.82 4.74
CA PHE A 309 3.30 -11.54 3.55
C PHE A 309 4.62 -12.31 3.53
N ASP A 310 5.06 -12.73 2.35
CA ASP A 310 6.40 -13.25 2.13
C ASP A 310 7.36 -12.08 1.84
N TYR A 311 7.88 -11.47 2.92
CA TYR A 311 8.87 -10.39 2.82
C TYR A 311 10.22 -10.84 2.23
N GLY A 312 10.40 -12.13 1.90
CA GLY A 312 11.58 -12.62 1.19
C GLY A 312 11.52 -12.41 -0.32
N LYS A 313 10.34 -12.14 -0.88
CA LYS A 313 10.13 -11.91 -2.33
C LYS A 313 10.33 -10.44 -2.70
N ASN A 314 11.15 -10.18 -3.71
CA ASN A 314 11.44 -8.81 -4.14
C ASN A 314 10.21 -8.10 -4.69
N GLU A 315 9.29 -8.81 -5.33
CA GLU A 315 8.02 -8.27 -5.84
C GLU A 315 7.08 -7.86 -4.71
N VAL A 316 7.09 -8.60 -3.59
CA VAL A 316 6.32 -8.25 -2.38
C VAL A 316 6.96 -7.05 -1.67
N ILE A 317 8.29 -7.03 -1.55
CA ILE A 317 9.02 -5.85 -1.02
C ILE A 317 8.75 -4.63 -1.91
N HIS A 318 8.75 -4.79 -3.23
CA HIS A 318 8.43 -3.74 -4.20
C HIS A 318 7.01 -3.20 -3.99
N PHE A 319 6.01 -4.08 -3.86
CA PHE A 319 4.63 -3.71 -3.58
C PHE A 319 4.51 -2.90 -2.28
N LEU A 320 5.07 -3.40 -1.18
CA LEU A 320 4.95 -2.77 0.14
C LEU A 320 5.75 -1.47 0.25
N LEU A 321 6.99 -1.42 -0.24
CA LEU A 321 7.76 -0.17 -0.26
C LEU A 321 7.12 0.87 -1.17
N SER A 322 6.58 0.45 -2.32
CA SER A 322 5.82 1.36 -3.19
C SER A 322 4.57 1.89 -2.52
N ASN A 323 3.94 1.09 -1.64
CA ASN A 323 2.82 1.55 -0.83
C ASN A 323 3.24 2.61 0.19
N CYS A 324 4.38 2.45 0.86
CA CYS A 324 4.93 3.50 1.72
C CYS A 324 5.16 4.79 0.93
N LYS A 325 5.83 4.70 -0.22
CA LYS A 325 6.12 5.87 -1.06
C LYS A 325 4.85 6.55 -1.56
N TYR A 326 3.85 5.76 -1.99
CA TYR A 326 2.56 6.26 -2.45
C TYR A 326 1.86 7.13 -1.39
N TRP A 327 1.76 6.65 -0.14
CA TRP A 327 1.11 7.45 0.91
C TRP A 327 1.89 8.72 1.27
N LEU A 328 3.22 8.69 1.21
CA LEU A 328 4.06 9.88 1.43
C LEU A 328 3.98 10.89 0.28
N GLU A 329 3.96 10.44 -0.98
CA GLU A 329 4.02 11.34 -2.14
C GLU A 329 2.65 11.77 -2.68
N GLU A 330 1.65 10.88 -2.68
CA GLU A 330 0.32 11.19 -3.23
C GLU A 330 -0.57 11.93 -2.21
N TYR A 331 -0.43 11.60 -0.92
CA TYR A 331 -1.27 12.14 0.15
C TYR A 331 -0.50 13.01 1.14
N HIS A 332 0.83 13.09 1.04
CA HIS A 332 1.66 13.92 1.91
C HIS A 332 1.53 13.59 3.41
N PHE A 333 1.34 12.31 3.76
CA PHE A 333 1.49 11.89 5.15
C PHE A 333 2.92 12.18 5.66
N ASP A 334 3.04 12.57 6.92
CA ASP A 334 4.29 12.97 7.57
C ASP A 334 5.07 11.80 8.18
N GLY A 335 4.50 10.59 8.12
CA GLY A 335 5.07 9.38 8.67
C GLY A 335 4.02 8.29 8.89
N PHE A 336 4.46 7.21 9.52
CA PHE A 336 3.63 6.03 9.77
C PHE A 336 3.72 5.59 11.23
N ARG A 337 2.67 4.92 11.70
CA ARG A 337 2.72 4.04 12.88
C ARG A 337 2.94 2.59 12.43
#